data_AF-A0A433TI59-F1
#
_entry.id   AF-A0A433TI59-F1
#
_cell.length_a   1.000
_cell.length_b   1.000
_cell.length_c   1.000
_cell.angle_alpha   90.00
_cell.angle_beta   90.00
_cell.angle_gamma   90.00
#
_symmetry.space_group_name_H-M   'P 1'
#
loop_
_entity.id
_entity.type
_entity.pdbx_description
1 polymer ?
#
loop_
_entity_poly.entity_id
_entity_poly.type
_entity_poly.pdbx_seq_one_letter_code
_entity_poly.pdbx_strand_id
1 'polypeptide(L)'
;MAQKHYVHPVGGHHECEILGGGSEAEESESNWKACKKNPGHEAFISAQDFKDNYLPRVENDKVRDRIGVLIDLTVRLRVNWISPGRPDGYAFSDARGTDKLRVGTGFIFYVDGPKSDRPCFCYGCGGEKANSKFWRFHVVTAHHVVYDMEEAKASKVDLFYDDDNYCKPGGRMVTV
;
A
#
# COMPACT_ATOMS: atom_id res chain seq x y z
N MET A 1 31.98 -0.07 -3.42
CA MET A 1 31.37 -0.22 -2.08
C MET A 1 30.51 -1.46 -2.12
N ALA A 2 30.72 -2.43 -1.22
CA ALA A 2 29.96 -3.68 -1.24
C ALA A 2 28.49 -3.40 -0.90
N GLN A 3 27.56 -3.78 -1.80
CA GLN A 3 26.13 -3.82 -1.52
C GLN A 3 25.93 -4.75 -0.31
N LYS A 4 25.60 -4.18 0.85
CA LYS A 4 25.20 -4.97 2.01
C LYS A 4 23.89 -5.66 1.66
N HIS A 5 23.97 -6.95 1.31
CA HIS A 5 22.80 -7.78 1.12
C HIS A 5 21.97 -7.78 2.40
N TYR A 6 20.71 -7.42 2.25
CA TYR A 6 19.77 -7.40 3.35
C TYR A 6 19.40 -8.82 3.71
N VAL A 7 19.59 -9.18 4.98
CA VAL A 7 19.25 -10.52 5.48
C VAL A 7 17.81 -10.47 5.98
N HIS A 8 16.97 -11.38 5.48
CA HIS A 8 15.60 -11.53 5.98
C HIS A 8 15.64 -12.04 7.43
N PRO A 9 14.98 -11.38 8.41
CA PRO A 9 14.91 -11.83 9.77
C PRO A 9 14.07 -13.10 9.88
N VAL A 10 14.42 -13.92 10.85
CA VAL A 10 13.67 -15.13 11.20
C VAL A 10 12.29 -14.70 11.72
N GLY A 11 11.23 -15.03 10.97
CA GLY A 11 9.85 -14.64 11.29
C GLY A 11 9.16 -13.70 10.29
N GLY A 12 9.89 -13.21 9.28
CA GLY A 12 9.34 -12.31 8.25
C GLY A 12 9.38 -10.84 8.63
N HIS A 13 8.99 -9.96 7.71
CA HIS A 13 9.18 -8.51 7.80
C HIS A 13 7.96 -7.75 8.31
N HIS A 14 7.44 -8.10 9.50
CA HIS A 14 6.40 -7.31 10.21
C HIS A 14 5.34 -6.68 9.28
N GLU A 15 4.43 -7.49 8.72
CA GLU A 15 3.32 -7.04 7.84
C GLU A 15 3.73 -6.17 6.62
N CYS A 16 5.02 -6.15 6.27
CA CYS A 16 5.54 -5.48 5.10
C CYS A 16 6.17 -6.51 4.16
N GLU A 17 5.99 -6.30 2.86
CA GLU A 17 6.79 -6.98 1.83
C GLU A 17 7.89 -6.04 1.36
N ILE A 18 9.10 -6.56 1.19
CA ILE A 18 10.24 -5.78 0.67
C ILE A 18 10.45 -6.17 -0.77
N LEU A 19 10.47 -5.15 -1.62
CA LEU A 19 10.77 -5.27 -3.02
C LEU A 19 12.26 -4.96 -3.20
N GLY A 20 12.94 -5.81 -3.96
CA GLY A 20 14.34 -5.69 -4.35
C GLY A 20 14.53 -4.69 -5.51
N GLY A 21 15.23 -5.15 -6.55
CA GLY A 21 15.58 -4.33 -7.71
C GLY A 21 14.86 -4.71 -9.02
N GLY A 22 14.05 -5.77 -9.00
CA GLY A 22 13.22 -6.21 -10.12
C GLY A 22 11.92 -5.42 -10.22
N SER A 23 11.05 -5.81 -11.16
CA SER A 23 9.71 -5.24 -11.19
C SER A 23 8.89 -5.74 -9.99
N GLU A 24 8.04 -4.87 -9.44
CA GLU A 24 7.19 -5.18 -8.29
C GLU A 24 6.35 -6.45 -8.52
N ALA A 25 5.79 -6.62 -9.72
CA ALA A 25 4.97 -7.78 -10.07
C ALA A 25 5.77 -9.09 -10.05
N GLU A 26 6.96 -9.09 -10.66
CA GLU A 26 7.82 -10.28 -10.69
C GLU A 26 8.33 -10.67 -9.31
N GLU A 27 8.69 -9.67 -8.50
CA GLU A 27 9.18 -9.91 -7.15
C GLU A 27 8.07 -10.42 -6.23
N SER A 28 6.87 -9.85 -6.31
CA SER A 28 5.73 -10.33 -5.54
C SER A 28 5.31 -11.74 -5.97
N GLU A 29 5.30 -12.04 -7.26
CA GLU A 29 5.03 -13.40 -7.76
C GLU A 29 6.10 -14.41 -7.28
N SER A 30 7.38 -14.02 -7.32
CA SER A 30 8.47 -14.84 -6.82
C SER A 30 8.34 -15.09 -5.32
N ASN A 31 8.06 -14.05 -4.54
CA ASN A 31 7.84 -14.13 -3.10
C ASN A 31 6.62 -15.02 -2.76
N TRP A 32 5.54 -14.89 -3.53
CA TRP A 32 4.34 -15.73 -3.41
C TRP A 32 4.67 -17.21 -3.64
N LYS A 33 5.39 -17.54 -4.73
CA LYS A 33 5.82 -18.91 -5.04
C LYS A 33 6.78 -19.49 -4.00
N ALA A 34 7.63 -18.64 -3.41
CA ALA A 34 8.61 -19.05 -2.39
C ALA A 34 8.05 -19.09 -0.97
N CYS A 35 6.81 -18.62 -0.75
CA CYS A 35 6.19 -18.54 0.56
C CYS A 35 5.94 -19.94 1.16
N LYS A 36 6.48 -20.17 2.35
CA LYS A 36 6.33 -21.44 3.10
C LYS A 36 5.24 -21.41 4.17
N LYS A 37 4.68 -20.23 4.47
CA LYS A 37 3.68 -20.05 5.55
C LYS A 37 2.34 -20.69 5.18
N ASN A 38 1.95 -20.59 3.91
CA ASN A 38 0.76 -21.21 3.35
C ASN A 38 1.08 -21.74 1.95
N PRO A 39 1.74 -22.92 1.84
CA PRO A 39 2.22 -23.45 0.57
C PRO A 39 1.09 -23.53 -0.48
N GLY A 40 1.34 -23.01 -1.68
CA GLY A 40 0.35 -22.97 -2.77
C GLY A 40 -0.75 -21.93 -2.61
N HIS A 41 -0.94 -21.37 -1.41
CA HIS A 41 -1.95 -20.34 -1.12
C HIS A 41 -3.37 -20.71 -1.56
N GLU A 42 -3.72 -22.00 -1.54
CA GLU A 42 -5.00 -22.50 -2.10
C GLU A 42 -6.24 -21.95 -1.38
N ALA A 43 -6.09 -21.59 -0.10
CA ALA A 43 -7.16 -20.98 0.71
C ALA A 43 -7.17 -19.44 0.66
N PHE A 44 -6.36 -18.82 -0.20
CA PHE A 44 -6.37 -17.37 -0.36
C PHE A 44 -7.63 -16.92 -1.09
N ILE A 45 -8.38 -16.01 -0.47
CA ILE A 45 -9.57 -15.37 -1.04
C ILE A 45 -9.16 -13.94 -1.37
N SER A 46 -9.20 -13.56 -2.65
CA SER A 46 -8.92 -12.17 -3.04
C SER A 46 -10.03 -11.26 -2.52
N ALA A 47 -9.75 -9.96 -2.40
CA ALA A 47 -10.77 -9.01 -1.97
C ALA A 47 -11.97 -8.99 -2.93
N GLN A 48 -11.74 -9.11 -4.23
CA GLN A 48 -12.80 -9.22 -5.23
C GLN A 48 -13.60 -10.52 -5.09
N ASP A 49 -12.94 -11.68 -4.95
CA ASP A 49 -13.62 -12.96 -4.71
C ASP A 49 -14.45 -12.91 -3.42
N PHE A 50 -13.90 -12.30 -2.36
CA PHE A 50 -14.62 -12.08 -1.12
C PHE A 50 -15.88 -11.22 -1.34
N LYS A 51 -15.78 -10.09 -2.04
CA LYS A 51 -16.92 -9.22 -2.36
C LYS A 51 -17.99 -9.94 -3.18
N ASP A 52 -17.59 -10.74 -4.16
CA ASP A 52 -18.53 -11.36 -5.10
C ASP A 52 -19.21 -12.60 -4.52
N ASN A 53 -18.45 -13.44 -3.82
CA ASN A 53 -18.90 -14.79 -3.45
C ASN A 53 -19.22 -14.97 -1.96
N TYR A 54 -18.64 -14.14 -1.08
CA TYR A 54 -18.74 -14.34 0.38
C TYR A 54 -19.50 -13.21 1.07
N LEU A 55 -19.26 -11.96 0.69
CA LEU A 55 -19.92 -10.79 1.26
C LEU A 55 -21.46 -10.84 1.13
N PRO A 56 -22.07 -11.31 0.02
CA PRO A 56 -23.53 -11.43 -0.09
C PRO A 56 -24.15 -12.42 0.91
N ARG A 57 -23.35 -13.33 1.48
CA ARG A 57 -23.79 -14.32 2.49
C ARG A 57 -23.91 -13.72 3.89
N VAL A 58 -23.41 -12.50 4.10
CA VAL A 58 -23.57 -11.79 5.38
C VAL A 58 -25.02 -11.31 5.48
N GLU A 59 -25.81 -11.95 6.36
CA GLU A 59 -27.24 -11.69 6.51
C GLU A 59 -27.57 -10.26 6.96
N ASN A 60 -26.70 -9.65 7.75
CA ASN A 60 -26.91 -8.30 8.24
C ASN A 60 -26.39 -7.27 7.22
N ASP A 61 -27.32 -6.62 6.52
CA ASP A 61 -27.00 -5.61 5.50
C ASP A 61 -26.06 -4.51 6.00
N LYS A 62 -26.22 -4.01 7.24
CA LYS A 62 -25.34 -2.97 7.79
C LYS A 62 -23.91 -3.46 8.01
N VAL A 63 -23.76 -4.72 8.42
CA VAL A 63 -22.44 -5.34 8.59
C VAL A 63 -21.82 -5.59 7.22
N ARG A 64 -22.60 -6.09 6.26
CA ARG A 64 -22.18 -6.31 4.88
C ARG A 64 -21.68 -5.01 4.25
N ASP A 65 -22.45 -3.94 4.34
CA ASP A 65 -22.08 -2.63 3.80
C ASP A 65 -20.82 -2.08 4.47
N ARG A 66 -20.71 -2.24 5.80
CA ARG A 66 -19.52 -1.82 6.54
C ARG A 66 -18.27 -2.58 6.11
N ILE A 67 -18.38 -3.90 5.88
CA ILE A 67 -17.24 -4.69 5.40
C ILE A 67 -16.86 -4.26 3.98
N GLY A 68 -17.84 -4.06 3.09
CA GLY A 68 -17.59 -3.55 1.74
C GLY A 68 -16.83 -2.22 1.76
N VAL A 69 -17.28 -1.27 2.58
CA VAL A 69 -16.61 0.02 2.77
C VAL A 69 -15.20 -0.15 3.33
N LEU A 70 -14.98 -1.06 4.29
CA LEU A 70 -13.63 -1.29 4.83
C LEU A 70 -12.67 -1.83 3.76
N ILE A 71 -13.15 -2.68 2.86
CA ILE A 71 -12.33 -3.15 1.73
C ILE A 71 -11.98 -1.97 0.82
N ASP A 72 -12.96 -1.16 0.43
CA ASP A 72 -12.74 -0.01 -0.47
C ASP A 72 -11.85 1.08 0.14
N LEU A 73 -11.87 1.24 1.47
CA LEU A 73 -11.01 2.19 2.19
C LEU A 73 -9.62 1.64 2.51
N THR A 74 -9.38 0.35 2.28
CA THR A 74 -8.05 -0.26 2.45
C THR A 74 -7.14 0.20 1.33
N VAL A 75 -5.92 0.61 1.69
CA VAL A 75 -4.95 1.13 0.74
C VAL A 75 -3.63 0.42 0.89
N ARG A 76 -2.86 0.38 -0.19
CA ARG A 76 -1.48 -0.07 -0.16
C ARG A 76 -0.56 1.13 -0.10
N LEU A 77 0.43 1.06 0.79
CA LEU A 77 1.46 2.07 0.95
C LEU A 77 2.72 1.57 0.30
N ARG A 78 3.28 2.37 -0.61
CA ARG A 78 4.63 2.17 -1.16
C ARG A 78 5.57 3.14 -0.48
N VAL A 79 6.43 2.61 0.38
CA VAL A 79 7.37 3.40 1.16
C VAL A 79 8.77 3.13 0.62
N ASN A 80 9.39 4.14 0.03
CA ASN A 80 10.70 4.03 -0.63
C ASN A 80 11.82 4.75 0.14
N TRP A 81 11.61 5.01 1.43
CA TRP A 81 12.62 5.61 2.30
C TRP A 81 12.56 4.96 3.68
N ILE A 82 13.73 4.69 4.25
CA ILE A 82 13.86 4.16 5.60
C ILE A 82 14.59 5.21 6.44
N SER A 83 13.87 5.84 7.35
CA SER A 83 14.36 6.97 8.13
C SER A 83 15.61 6.59 8.94
N PRO A 84 16.69 7.39 8.88
CA PRO A 84 17.85 7.24 9.76
C PRO A 84 17.51 7.28 11.25
N GLY A 85 16.36 7.87 11.61
CA GLY A 85 15.87 8.00 12.99
C GLY A 85 15.22 6.74 13.56
N ARG A 86 15.09 5.64 12.79
CA ARG A 86 14.58 4.37 13.34
C ARG A 86 15.47 3.86 14.50
N PRO A 87 14.92 3.35 15.61
CA PRO A 87 15.72 2.86 16.74
C PRO A 87 16.47 1.58 16.40
N ASP A 88 17.55 1.30 17.12
CA ASP A 88 18.27 0.03 17.01
C ASP A 88 17.36 -1.14 17.41
N GLY A 89 17.41 -2.24 16.64
CA GLY A 89 16.56 -3.42 16.88
C GLY A 89 15.09 -3.24 16.50
N TYR A 90 14.69 -2.08 15.98
CA TYR A 90 13.35 -1.86 15.42
C TYR A 90 13.25 -2.39 13.99
N ALA A 91 12.03 -2.59 13.50
CA ALA A 91 11.80 -3.02 12.11
C ALA A 91 12.56 -2.11 11.13
N PHE A 92 13.31 -2.72 10.20
CA PHE A 92 14.13 -2.04 9.19
C PHE A 92 15.28 -1.15 9.72
N SER A 93 15.67 -1.27 11.00
CA SER A 93 16.78 -0.50 11.57
C SER A 93 18.11 -0.72 10.81
N ASP A 94 18.32 -1.90 10.25
CA ASP A 94 19.57 -2.25 9.55
C ASP A 94 19.64 -1.70 8.11
N ALA A 95 18.52 -1.17 7.62
CA ALA A 95 18.38 -0.58 6.30
C ALA A 95 18.14 0.94 6.34
N ARG A 96 18.42 1.58 7.48
CA ARG A 96 18.37 3.03 7.66
C ARG A 96 19.13 3.79 6.58
N GLY A 97 18.55 4.89 6.11
CA GLY A 97 19.12 5.76 5.09
C GLY A 97 19.13 5.15 3.67
N THR A 98 18.42 4.05 3.45
CA THR A 98 18.28 3.43 2.12
C THR A 98 16.91 3.69 1.52
N ASP A 99 16.84 3.54 0.20
CA ASP A 99 15.65 3.73 -0.62
C ASP A 99 14.95 2.41 -0.98
N LYS A 100 15.16 1.36 -0.17
CA LYS A 100 14.54 0.06 -0.39
C LYS A 100 13.02 0.18 -0.35
N LEU A 101 12.40 -0.14 -1.48
CA LEU A 101 10.95 -0.11 -1.60
C LEU A 101 10.35 -1.23 -0.75
N ARG A 102 9.37 -0.85 0.06
CA ARG A 102 8.58 -1.79 0.84
C ARG A 102 7.12 -1.41 0.74
N VAL A 103 6.28 -2.43 0.76
CA VAL A 103 4.83 -2.30 0.71
C VAL A 103 4.22 -2.72 2.02
N GLY A 104 3.18 -2.01 2.43
CA GLY A 104 2.36 -2.35 3.59
C GLY A 104 0.94 -1.84 3.40
N THR A 105 0.09 -2.05 4.40
CA THR A 105 -1.32 -1.69 4.34
C THR A 105 -1.64 -0.50 5.23
N GLY A 106 -2.60 0.31 4.82
CA GLY A 106 -3.27 1.30 5.65
C GLY A 106 -4.76 1.34 5.33
N PHE A 107 -5.48 2.24 5.99
CA PHE A 107 -6.86 2.53 5.61
C PHE A 107 -7.14 4.03 5.68
N ILE A 108 -8.00 4.50 4.79
CA ILE A 108 -8.50 5.87 4.80
C ILE A 108 -9.49 6.00 5.95
N PHE A 109 -9.16 6.81 6.96
CA PHE A 109 -10.03 7.02 8.12
C PHE A 109 -10.88 8.29 8.03
N TYR A 110 -10.43 9.25 7.23
CA TYR A 110 -11.08 10.55 7.11
C TYR A 110 -10.86 11.14 5.73
N VAL A 111 -11.90 11.78 5.20
CA VAL A 111 -11.89 12.48 3.91
C VAL A 111 -12.49 13.87 4.11
N ASP A 112 -11.76 14.90 3.70
CA ASP A 112 -12.09 16.32 3.74
C ASP A 112 -12.25 16.87 2.32
N GLY A 113 -13.41 17.47 2.02
CA GLY A 113 -13.70 18.08 0.73
C GLY A 113 -15.13 17.84 0.21
N PRO A 114 -15.42 18.20 -1.06
CA PRO A 114 -14.49 18.73 -2.04
C PRO A 114 -14.04 20.16 -1.74
N LYS A 115 -12.78 20.46 -2.04
CA LYS A 115 -12.27 21.84 -2.16
C LYS A 115 -12.33 22.23 -3.63
N SER A 116 -13.10 23.27 -3.97
CA SER A 116 -13.42 23.63 -5.37
C SER A 116 -12.67 24.84 -5.93
N ASP A 117 -11.89 25.56 -5.10
CA ASP A 117 -11.42 26.90 -5.46
C ASP A 117 -9.89 26.98 -5.58
N ARG A 118 -9.23 25.86 -5.89
CA ARG A 118 -7.77 25.80 -6.04
C ARG A 118 -7.36 25.22 -7.39
N PRO A 119 -6.25 25.71 -8.00
CA PRO A 119 -5.65 25.07 -9.16
C PRO A 119 -5.28 23.60 -8.87
N CYS A 120 -5.26 22.77 -9.91
CA CYS A 120 -4.76 21.38 -9.83
C CYS A 120 -3.33 21.36 -9.29
N PHE A 121 -3.10 20.60 -8.21
CA PHE A 121 -1.76 20.31 -7.67
C PHE A 121 -0.96 19.35 -8.56
N CYS A 122 -1.61 18.82 -9.58
CA CYS A 122 -1.12 17.81 -10.50
C CYS A 122 -0.04 18.43 -11.38
N TYR A 123 1.21 17.94 -11.27
CA TYR A 123 2.32 18.45 -12.06
C TYR A 123 2.04 18.45 -13.57
N GLY A 124 1.43 17.37 -14.08
CA GLY A 124 1.09 17.24 -15.50
C GLY A 124 -0.07 18.13 -15.98
N CYS A 125 -0.74 18.84 -15.08
CA CYS A 125 -1.96 19.57 -15.36
C CYS A 125 -1.76 21.10 -15.37
N GLY A 126 -0.56 21.58 -14.99
CA GLY A 126 -0.15 22.98 -15.11
C GLY A 126 -1.01 24.00 -14.36
N GLY A 127 -1.90 23.58 -13.46
CA GLY A 127 -2.85 24.46 -12.79
C GLY A 127 -4.02 24.96 -13.66
N GLU A 128 -4.12 24.53 -14.92
CA GLU A 128 -5.07 25.10 -15.90
C GLU A 128 -6.54 24.70 -15.67
N LYS A 129 -6.80 23.59 -14.97
CA LYS A 129 -8.16 23.16 -14.63
C LYS A 129 -8.69 23.91 -13.40
N ALA A 130 -8.98 25.19 -13.56
CA ALA A 130 -9.88 25.89 -12.66
C ALA A 130 -11.22 25.11 -12.59
N ASN A 131 -11.73 24.86 -11.38
CA ASN A 131 -12.91 24.03 -11.05
C ASN A 131 -12.68 22.53 -10.83
N SER A 132 -11.45 22.08 -10.67
CA SER A 132 -11.20 20.71 -10.20
C SER A 132 -11.59 20.57 -8.72
N LYS A 133 -12.42 19.58 -8.39
CA LYS A 133 -12.73 19.21 -7.01
C LYS A 133 -11.58 18.36 -6.46
N PHE A 134 -11.06 18.73 -5.29
CA PHE A 134 -10.04 17.95 -4.60
C PHE A 134 -10.53 17.48 -3.25
N TRP A 135 -10.17 16.25 -2.91
CA TRP A 135 -10.36 15.70 -1.59
C TRP A 135 -8.99 15.51 -0.94
N ARG A 136 -8.91 15.84 0.34
CA ARG A 136 -7.81 15.43 1.19
C ARG A 136 -8.29 14.21 1.96
N PHE A 137 -7.49 13.17 2.02
CA PHE A 137 -7.77 12.05 2.88
C PHE A 137 -6.61 11.82 3.83
N HIS A 138 -6.91 11.15 4.94
CA HIS A 138 -5.93 10.75 5.93
C HIS A 138 -5.90 9.23 6.02
N VAL A 139 -4.68 8.68 5.95
CA VAL A 139 -4.44 7.25 6.05
C VAL A 139 -3.89 6.93 7.44
N VAL A 140 -4.47 5.95 8.12
CA VAL A 140 -3.85 5.32 9.29
C VAL A 140 -3.13 4.06 8.85
N THR A 141 -1.94 3.85 9.39
CA THR A 141 -1.15 2.64 9.19
C THR A 141 -0.38 2.31 10.46
N ALA A 142 0.27 1.15 10.48
CA ALA A 142 1.12 0.76 11.58
C ALA A 142 2.45 1.52 11.56
N HIS A 143 2.98 1.84 12.74
CA HIS A 143 4.23 2.60 12.91
C HIS A 143 5.46 1.90 12.34
N HIS A 144 5.44 0.57 12.18
CA HIS A 144 6.54 -0.14 11.51
C HIS A 144 6.50 0.06 9.98
N VAL A 145 5.31 0.28 9.40
CA VAL A 145 5.10 0.59 7.97
C VAL A 145 5.50 2.04 7.68
N VAL A 146 5.14 3.01 8.51
CA VAL A 146 5.61 4.40 8.36
C VAL A 146 6.05 4.87 9.74
N TYR A 147 7.35 5.05 9.91
CA TYR A 147 7.94 5.36 11.22
C TYR A 147 7.78 6.84 11.58
N ASP A 148 8.06 7.73 10.63
CA ASP A 148 8.04 9.17 10.89
C ASP A 148 7.59 9.98 9.67
N MET A 149 7.68 11.31 9.83
CA MET A 149 7.29 12.28 8.82
C MET A 149 8.18 12.21 7.56
N GLU A 150 9.44 11.79 7.66
CA GLU A 150 10.31 11.65 6.49
C GLU A 150 9.84 10.50 5.60
N GLU A 151 9.55 9.35 6.21
CA GLU A 151 9.00 8.21 5.48
C GLU A 151 7.60 8.51 4.93
N ALA A 152 6.77 9.22 5.70
CA ALA A 152 5.43 9.60 5.25
C ALA A 152 5.47 10.49 3.98
N LYS A 153 6.42 11.44 3.91
CA LYS A 153 6.61 12.31 2.73
C LYS A 153 7.13 11.56 1.51
N ALA A 154 7.89 10.49 1.73
CA ALA A 154 8.41 9.63 0.67
C ALA A 154 7.40 8.55 0.23
N SER A 155 6.31 8.38 0.98
CA SER A 155 5.32 7.33 0.71
C SER A 155 4.38 7.71 -0.43
N LYS A 156 3.95 6.69 -1.18
CA LYS A 156 2.87 6.78 -2.16
C LYS A 156 1.71 5.90 -1.73
N VAL A 157 0.49 6.29 -2.10
CA VAL A 157 -0.73 5.55 -1.76
C VAL A 157 -1.34 5.00 -3.03
N ASP A 158 -1.54 3.68 -3.05
CA ASP A 158 -2.26 3.00 -4.12
C ASP A 158 -3.67 2.69 -3.63
N LEU A 159 -4.65 3.23 -4.35
CA LEU A 159 -6.08 2.97 -4.13
C LEU A 159 -6.53 1.87 -5.09
N PHE A 160 -7.46 1.01 -4.66
CA PHE A 160 -8.05 -0.04 -5.49
C PHE A 160 -6.99 -0.96 -6.13
N TYR A 161 -5.91 -1.24 -5.40
CA TYR A 161 -4.76 -2.02 -5.87
C TYR A 161 -5.08 -3.51 -6.02
N ASP A 162 -6.21 -3.94 -5.47
CA ASP A 162 -6.78 -5.28 -5.46
C ASP A 162 -7.81 -5.52 -6.57
N ASP A 163 -8.08 -4.51 -7.41
CA ASP A 163 -9.02 -4.61 -8.53
C ASP A 163 -8.25 -4.86 -9.84
N ASP A 164 -8.50 -6.04 -10.42
CA ASP A 164 -7.88 -6.52 -11.66
C ASP A 164 -8.16 -5.62 -12.87
N ASN A 165 -9.20 -4.77 -12.83
CA ASN A 165 -9.48 -3.80 -13.88
C ASN A 165 -8.45 -2.67 -13.93
N TYR A 166 -7.86 -2.33 -12.78
CA TYR A 166 -6.89 -1.24 -12.62
C TYR A 166 -5.43 -1.75 -12.57
N CYS A 167 -5.24 -3.03 -12.25
CA CYS A 167 -3.94 -3.70 -12.20
C CYS A 167 -3.66 -4.57 -13.43
N LYS A 168 -3.62 -3.96 -14.63
CA LYS A 168 -3.18 -4.68 -15.84
C LYS A 168 -1.64 -4.86 -15.84
N PRO A 169 -1.09 -5.99 -16.32
CA PRO A 169 0.35 -6.13 -16.55
C PRO A 169 0.87 -5.00 -17.46
N GLY A 170 1.84 -4.22 -16.99
CA GLY A 170 2.36 -3.04 -17.69
C GLY A 170 1.47 -1.79 -17.61
N GLY A 171 0.35 -1.85 -16.89
CA GLY A 171 -0.51 -0.72 -16.56
C GLY A 171 0.09 0.11 -15.42
N ARG A 172 -0.01 1.44 -15.53
CA ARG A 172 0.38 2.36 -14.45
C ARG A 172 -0.74 2.34 -13.40
N MET A 173 -0.50 1.69 -12.25
CA MET A 173 -1.41 1.76 -11.10
C MET A 173 -1.75 3.22 -10.78
N VAL A 174 -3.01 3.50 -10.51
CA VAL A 174 -3.47 4.84 -10.12
C VAL A 174 -2.90 5.14 -8.75
N THR A 175 -1.74 5.78 -8.76
CA THR A 175 -1.04 6.24 -7.59
C THR A 175 -1.48 7.66 -7.30
N VAL A 176 -1.91 7.93 -6.08
CA VAL A 176 -2.18 9.28 -5.59
C VAL A 176 -1.07 9.76 -4.65
#